data_AF-A0A4R1N2J7-F1
#
_entry.id   AF-A0A4R1N2J7-F1
#
_cell.length_a   1.000
_cell.length_b   1.000
_cell.length_c   1.000
_cell.angle_alpha   90.00
_cell.angle_beta   90.00
_cell.angle_gamma   90.00
#
_symmetry.space_group_name_H-M   'P 1'
#
loop_
_entity.id
_entity.type
_entity.pdbx_description
1 polymer ?
#
loop_
_entity_poly.entity_id
_entity_poly.type
_entity_poly.pdbx_seq_one_letter_code
_entity_poly.pdbx_strand_id
1 'polypeptide(L)'
;MHIEATTALWFLIPALPICVYTFYVDMKHKRISNLTVWVLFASFLVLGVALLPFDGALWMSYFGGIWDNLLRKLPYDTLTWLEPLRPAPADGPLVKPPADQIPWRFYNYVIVFVVGFLFWMLRQMGAGDVKLAAVMVLFMDPRDAGTVMWICFAAILAATATTLLIRHTPLHRLAPEWAAWRQTSMDDPNTVGGGQRLTVPMGTGFGVTLCAYLALGALYGA
;
A
#
# COMPACT_ATOMS: atom_id res chain seq x y z
N MET A 1 -12.06 -1.00 14.87
CA MET A 1 -10.80 -1.00 14.10
C MET A 1 -9.73 -1.54 15.02
N HIS A 2 -8.84 -2.42 14.55
CA HIS A 2 -7.78 -3.01 15.39
C HIS A 2 -6.53 -2.14 15.49
N ILE A 3 -6.42 -1.11 14.65
CA ILE A 3 -5.39 -0.08 14.80
C ILE A 3 -5.72 0.80 16.02
N GLU A 4 -4.70 1.09 16.83
CA GLU A 4 -4.82 2.00 17.95
C GLU A 4 -5.14 3.42 17.45
N ALA A 5 -6.10 4.09 18.10
CA ALA A 5 -6.56 5.42 17.70
C ALA A 5 -5.44 6.47 17.65
N THR A 6 -4.54 6.47 18.65
CA THR A 6 -3.39 7.38 18.70
C THR A 6 -2.47 7.17 17.51
N THR A 7 -2.12 5.90 17.25
CA THR A 7 -1.26 5.52 16.12
C THR A 7 -1.88 5.91 14.78
N ALA A 8 -3.18 5.67 14.59
CA ALA A 8 -3.90 6.06 13.39
C ALA A 8 -3.91 7.58 13.16
N LEU A 9 -4.09 8.37 14.23
CA LEU A 9 -4.07 9.83 14.17
C LEU A 9 -2.69 10.36 13.75
N TRP A 10 -1.62 9.83 14.33
CA TRP A 10 -0.26 10.22 13.96
C TRP A 10 0.09 9.84 12.52
N PHE A 11 -0.35 8.69 12.05
CA PHE A 11 -0.22 8.32 10.64
C PHE A 11 -1.04 9.21 9.71
N LEU A 12 -2.21 9.67 10.13
CA LEU A 12 -3.09 10.53 9.33
C LEU A 12 -2.45 11.90 9.04
N ILE A 13 -1.71 12.48 9.98
CA ILE A 13 -1.11 13.82 9.86
C ILE A 13 -0.25 13.97 8.59
N PRO A 14 0.76 13.11 8.31
CA PRO A 14 1.49 13.17 7.06
C PRO A 14 0.76 12.48 5.90
N ALA A 15 -0.02 11.43 6.14
CA ALA A 15 -0.69 10.71 5.06
C ALA A 15 -1.72 11.60 4.33
N LEU A 16 -2.49 12.41 5.06
CA LEU A 16 -3.52 13.28 4.50
C LEU A 16 -2.99 14.28 3.46
N PRO A 17 -1.99 15.14 3.74
CA PRO A 17 -1.45 16.05 2.74
C PRO A 17 -0.79 15.32 1.57
N ILE A 18 -0.15 14.16 1.80
CA ILE A 18 0.44 13.34 0.73
C ILE A 18 -0.65 12.77 -0.18
N CYS A 19 -1.75 12.26 0.39
CA CYS A 19 -2.88 11.72 -0.35
C CYS A 19 -3.61 12.83 -1.13
N VAL A 20 -3.78 14.02 -0.56
CA VAL A 20 -4.33 15.19 -1.26
C VAL A 20 -3.44 15.60 -2.43
N TYR A 21 -2.12 15.63 -2.24
CA TYR A 21 -1.18 15.90 -3.34
C TYR A 21 -1.23 14.81 -4.41
N THR A 22 -1.31 13.54 -4.01
CA THR A 22 -1.45 12.40 -4.92
C THR A 22 -2.71 12.52 -5.75
N PHE A 23 -3.84 12.88 -5.12
CA PHE A 23 -5.11 13.12 -5.78
C PHE A 23 -4.98 14.20 -6.86
N TYR A 24 -4.35 15.33 -6.53
CA TYR A 24 -4.12 16.41 -7.47
C TYR A 24 -3.27 15.96 -8.67
N VAL A 25 -2.16 15.26 -8.42
CA VAL A 25 -1.24 14.79 -9.46
C VAL A 25 -1.89 13.74 -10.36
N ASP A 26 -2.66 12.81 -9.78
CA ASP A 26 -3.39 11.76 -10.51
C ASP A 26 -4.41 12.39 -11.47
N MET A 27 -5.19 13.35 -10.99
CA MET A 27 -6.19 14.05 -11.81
C MET A 27 -5.55 14.94 -12.89
N LYS A 28 -4.50 15.69 -12.55
CA LYS A 28 -3.89 16.66 -13.47
C LYS A 28 -3.02 16.00 -14.53
N HIS A 29 -2.19 15.02 -14.15
CA HIS A 29 -1.15 14.47 -15.00
C HIS A 29 -1.27 12.96 -15.26
N LYS A 30 -2.16 12.22 -14.57
CA LYS A 30 -2.28 10.75 -14.62
C LYS A 30 -0.95 9.99 -14.44
N ARG A 31 0.02 10.63 -13.80
CA ARG A 31 1.36 10.08 -13.57
C ARG A 31 1.75 10.32 -12.13
N ILE A 32 1.58 9.30 -11.31
CA ILE A 32 2.06 9.32 -9.94
C ILE A 32 3.59 9.27 -9.96
N SER A 33 4.22 10.29 -9.38
CA SER A 33 5.68 10.35 -9.31
C SER A 33 6.23 9.35 -8.29
N ASN A 34 7.39 8.75 -8.57
CA ASN A 34 8.08 7.90 -7.60
C ASN A 34 8.39 8.66 -6.31
N LEU A 35 8.58 9.99 -6.38
CA LEU A 35 8.85 10.83 -5.22
C LEU A 35 7.71 10.77 -4.20
N THR A 36 6.45 10.89 -4.65
CA THR A 36 5.28 10.85 -3.75
C THR A 36 5.19 9.53 -3.00
N VAL A 37 5.46 8.42 -3.70
CA VAL A 37 5.51 7.09 -3.08
C VAL A 37 6.62 6.99 -2.05
N TRP A 38 7.83 7.50 -2.37
CA TRP A 38 8.95 7.51 -1.44
C TRP A 38 8.69 8.37 -0.21
N VAL A 39 8.01 9.51 -0.36
CA VAL A 39 7.63 10.37 0.77
C VAL A 39 6.63 9.66 1.67
N LEU A 40 5.64 8.95 1.11
CA LEU A 40 4.69 8.15 1.88
C LEU A 40 5.38 6.96 2.58
N PHE A 41 6.34 6.32 1.91
CA PHE A 41 7.09 5.22 2.50
C PHE A 41 8.01 5.71 3.63
N ALA A 42 8.71 6.83 3.42
CA ALA A 42 9.56 7.43 4.44
C ALA A 42 8.75 7.88 5.67
N SER A 43 7.54 8.41 5.48
CA SER A 43 6.67 8.76 6.62
C SER A 43 6.27 7.53 7.42
N PHE A 44 6.00 6.40 6.76
CA PHE A 44 5.80 5.11 7.44
C PHE A 44 7.05 4.65 8.18
N LEU A 45 8.24 4.74 7.58
CA LEU A 45 9.47 4.29 8.26
C LEU A 45 9.72 5.10 9.54
N VAL A 46 9.54 6.42 9.49
CA VAL A 46 9.76 7.30 10.65
C VAL A 46 8.71 7.02 11.73
N LEU A 47 7.43 7.04 11.37
CA LEU A 47 6.35 6.90 12.35
C LEU A 47 6.12 5.45 12.77
N GLY A 48 6.27 4.49 11.87
CA GLY A 48 6.10 3.07 12.14
C GLY A 48 7.13 2.56 13.13
N VAL A 49 8.40 2.99 13.00
CA VAL A 49 9.44 2.68 14.00
C VAL A 49 9.16 3.38 15.34
N ALA A 50 8.61 4.59 15.31
CA ALA A 50 8.34 5.36 16.53
C ALA A 50 7.08 4.92 17.29
N LEU A 51 6.04 4.45 16.60
CA LEU A 51 4.71 4.19 17.15
C LEU A 51 4.40 2.70 17.31
N LEU A 52 4.93 1.84 16.44
CA LEU A 52 4.65 0.41 16.51
C LEU A 52 5.69 -0.28 17.40
N PRO A 53 5.27 -1.17 18.31
CA PRO A 53 6.21 -1.94 19.12
C PRO A 53 7.07 -2.82 18.20
N PHE A 54 8.38 -2.53 18.14
CA PHE A 54 9.35 -3.28 17.35
C PHE A 54 10.18 -4.17 18.26
N ASP A 55 9.93 -5.48 18.20
CA ASP A 55 10.82 -6.47 18.80
C ASP A 55 11.81 -6.97 17.74
N GLY A 56 13.04 -6.45 17.79
CA GLY A 56 14.11 -6.82 16.86
C GLY A 56 14.52 -8.29 16.91
N ALA A 57 14.26 -8.99 18.02
CA ALA A 57 14.61 -10.41 18.17
C ALA A 57 13.66 -11.32 17.37
N LEU A 58 12.38 -10.95 17.26
CA LEU A 58 11.37 -11.68 16.47
C LEU A 58 11.52 -11.46 14.97
N TRP A 59 11.95 -10.26 14.56
CA TRP A 59 12.28 -9.98 13.16
C TRP A 59 13.33 -10.94 12.61
N MET A 60 14.39 -11.20 13.41
CA MET A 60 15.47 -12.10 13.04
C MET A 60 15.04 -13.58 13.02
N SER A 61 14.09 -13.97 13.88
CA SER A 61 13.56 -15.35 13.90
C SER A 61 12.57 -15.63 12.78
N TYR A 62 11.72 -14.67 12.38
CA TYR A 62 10.82 -14.81 11.23
C TYR A 62 11.57 -14.83 9.89
N PHE A 63 12.51 -13.91 9.69
CA PHE A 63 13.38 -13.94 8.51
C PHE A 63 14.31 -15.16 8.55
N GLY A 64 14.76 -15.55 9.75
CA GLY A 64 15.52 -16.76 10.02
C GLY A 64 14.78 -18.03 9.64
N GLY A 65 13.49 -18.17 9.96
CA GLY A 65 12.70 -19.35 9.61
C GLY A 65 12.38 -19.48 8.11
N ILE A 66 12.22 -18.36 7.42
CA ILE A 66 12.12 -18.31 5.94
C ILE A 66 13.48 -18.69 5.33
N TRP A 67 14.57 -18.15 5.87
CA TRP A 67 15.92 -18.53 5.46
C TRP A 67 16.21 -19.99 5.75
N ASP A 68 15.83 -20.55 6.89
CA ASP A 68 16.07 -21.95 7.24
C ASP A 68 15.35 -22.90 6.30
N ASN A 69 14.12 -22.57 5.89
CA ASN A 69 13.37 -23.36 4.92
C ASN A 69 13.91 -23.22 3.48
N LEU A 70 14.54 -22.09 3.15
CA LEU A 70 15.17 -21.86 1.85
C LEU A 70 16.59 -22.45 1.77
N LEU A 71 17.37 -22.32 2.83
CA LEU A 71 18.70 -22.89 3.02
C LEU A 71 18.64 -24.42 3.08
N ARG A 72 17.56 -25.01 3.64
CA ARG A 72 17.30 -26.46 3.57
C ARG A 72 17.09 -26.98 2.15
N LYS A 73 16.76 -26.11 1.19
CA LYS A 73 16.58 -26.48 -0.23
C LYS A 73 17.86 -26.30 -1.07
N LEU A 74 18.90 -25.70 -0.49
CA LEU A 74 20.22 -25.59 -1.13
C LEU A 74 21.06 -26.83 -0.80
N PRO A 75 21.91 -27.31 -1.73
CA PRO A 75 22.78 -28.46 -1.50
C PRO A 75 23.67 -28.24 -0.26
N TYR A 76 23.51 -29.15 0.69
CA TYR A 76 24.02 -29.14 2.07
C TYR A 76 25.53 -28.89 2.18
N ASP A 77 26.25 -29.30 1.16
CA ASP A 77 27.70 -29.37 1.02
C ASP A 77 28.41 -28.00 0.96
N THR A 78 27.67 -26.89 0.81
CA THR A 78 28.23 -25.52 0.70
C THR A 78 28.02 -24.61 1.92
N LEU A 79 27.29 -25.05 2.96
CA LEU A 79 26.75 -24.18 4.02
C LEU A 79 27.27 -24.48 5.44
N THR A 80 28.42 -25.16 5.58
CA THR A 80 29.02 -25.52 6.89
C THR A 80 29.50 -24.32 7.71
N TRP A 81 29.76 -23.18 7.07
CA TRP A 81 30.22 -21.94 7.71
C TRP A 81 29.11 -21.09 8.34
N LEU A 82 27.83 -21.46 8.17
CA LEU A 82 26.66 -20.77 8.77
C LEU A 82 26.15 -21.44 10.05
N GLU A 83 26.71 -22.58 10.43
CA GLU A 83 26.32 -23.36 11.60
C GLU A 83 26.32 -22.57 12.93
N PRO A 84 27.26 -21.64 13.18
CA PRO A 84 27.25 -20.80 14.39
C PRO A 84 26.08 -19.81 14.48
N LEU A 85 25.38 -19.54 13.37
CA LEU A 85 24.28 -18.56 13.27
C LEU A 85 22.90 -19.21 13.24
N ARG A 86 22.82 -20.56 13.29
CA ARG A 86 21.54 -21.28 13.23
C ARG A 86 20.79 -21.13 14.57
N PRO A 87 19.55 -20.59 14.57
CA PRO A 87 18.75 -20.51 15.79
C PRO A 87 18.38 -21.92 16.30
N ALA A 88 18.31 -22.08 17.62
CA ALA A 88 17.97 -23.34 18.27
C ALA A 88 16.57 -23.84 17.84
N PRO A 89 16.36 -25.18 17.73
CA PRO A 89 15.09 -25.74 17.28
C PRO A 89 13.93 -25.30 18.17
N ALA A 90 12.83 -24.89 17.53
CA ALA A 90 11.62 -24.40 18.19
C ALA A 90 10.73 -25.57 18.65
N ASP A 91 11.17 -26.33 19.66
CA ASP A 91 10.41 -27.42 20.30
C ASP A 91 9.64 -26.96 21.56
N GLY A 92 9.70 -25.68 21.92
CA GLY A 92 8.73 -25.08 22.83
C GLY A 92 7.33 -24.96 22.19
N PRO A 93 6.25 -24.85 22.99
CA PRO A 93 4.94 -24.50 22.43
C PRO A 93 5.13 -23.28 21.52
N LEU A 94 4.49 -23.27 20.35
CA LEU A 94 4.43 -22.08 19.50
C LEU A 94 3.72 -20.99 20.31
N VAL A 95 4.46 -20.33 21.20
CA VAL A 95 4.06 -19.12 21.90
C VAL A 95 3.88 -18.15 20.77
N LYS A 96 2.63 -17.99 20.33
CA LYS A 96 2.23 -16.98 19.37
C LYS A 96 2.69 -15.66 19.99
N PRO A 97 3.80 -15.07 19.51
CA PRO A 97 4.35 -13.89 20.15
C PRO A 97 3.31 -12.76 20.02
N PRO A 98 3.31 -11.76 20.91
CA PRO A 98 2.53 -10.56 20.67
C PRO A 98 2.93 -10.03 19.30
N ALA A 99 1.98 -10.06 18.35
CA ALA A 99 2.25 -9.88 16.92
C ALA A 99 3.15 -8.68 16.67
N ASP A 100 4.36 -8.92 16.20
CA ASP A 100 5.28 -7.94 15.67
C ASP A 100 4.64 -7.31 14.42
N GLN A 101 3.98 -6.16 14.63
CA GLN A 101 3.14 -5.54 13.61
C GLN A 101 3.94 -5.15 12.35
N ILE A 102 5.21 -4.77 12.52
CA ILE A 102 6.07 -4.28 11.43
C ILE A 102 6.38 -5.37 10.38
N PRO A 103 6.96 -6.54 10.72
CA PRO A 103 7.24 -7.58 9.72
C PRO A 103 6.00 -8.07 8.97
N TRP A 104 4.85 -8.20 9.62
CA TRP A 104 3.62 -8.61 8.94
C TRP A 104 3.14 -7.54 7.94
N ARG A 105 3.28 -6.25 8.28
CA ARG A 105 3.00 -5.13 7.36
C ARG A 105 3.93 -5.17 6.14
N PHE A 106 5.23 -5.43 6.34
CA PHE A 106 6.18 -5.59 5.23
C PHE A 106 5.91 -6.83 4.37
N TYR A 107 5.46 -7.94 4.99
CA TYR A 107 5.04 -9.12 4.25
C TYR A 107 3.84 -8.81 3.32
N ASN A 108 2.83 -8.11 3.83
CA ASN A 108 1.71 -7.67 2.98
C ASN A 108 2.14 -6.67 1.91
N TYR A 109 3.06 -5.75 2.22
CA TYR A 109 3.63 -4.83 1.25
C TYR A 109 4.21 -5.61 0.06
N VAL A 110 4.97 -6.68 0.32
CA VAL A 110 5.52 -7.54 -0.72
C VAL A 110 4.40 -8.26 -1.49
N ILE A 111 3.41 -8.82 -0.81
CA ILE A 111 2.27 -9.48 -1.47
C ILE A 111 1.54 -8.51 -2.41
N VAL A 112 1.15 -7.34 -1.91
CA VAL A 112 0.41 -6.35 -2.69
C VAL A 112 1.26 -5.80 -3.83
N PHE A 113 2.56 -5.63 -3.61
CA PHE A 113 3.49 -5.27 -4.67
C PHE A 113 3.56 -6.34 -5.76
N VAL A 114 3.70 -7.62 -5.40
CA VAL A 114 3.76 -8.73 -6.36
C VAL A 114 2.45 -8.86 -7.12
N VAL A 115 1.31 -8.84 -6.43
CA VAL A 115 -0.01 -8.88 -7.07
C VAL A 115 -0.19 -7.68 -8.00
N GLY A 116 0.08 -6.47 -7.51
CA GLY A 116 -0.01 -5.26 -8.33
C GLY A 116 0.95 -5.30 -9.53
N PHE A 117 2.16 -5.84 -9.36
CA PHE A 117 3.12 -6.03 -10.43
C PHE A 117 2.58 -6.96 -11.51
N LEU A 118 1.90 -8.06 -11.14
CA LEU A 118 1.19 -8.91 -12.10
C LEU A 118 0.09 -8.15 -12.85
N PHE A 119 -0.72 -7.35 -12.15
CA PHE A 119 -1.73 -6.49 -12.80
C PHE A 119 -1.11 -5.45 -13.75
N TRP A 120 0.06 -4.92 -13.42
CA TRP A 120 0.82 -4.03 -14.31
C TRP A 120 1.37 -4.77 -15.53
N MET A 121 1.90 -5.99 -15.37
CA MET A 121 2.31 -6.84 -16.51
C MET A 121 1.13 -7.15 -17.44
N LEU A 122 -0.07 -7.31 -16.87
CA LEU A 122 -1.32 -7.47 -17.62
C LEU A 122 -1.87 -6.16 -18.20
N ARG A 123 -1.15 -5.03 -18.05
CA ARG A 123 -1.53 -3.68 -18.49
C ARG A 123 -2.86 -3.20 -17.89
N GLN A 124 -3.28 -3.74 -16.76
CA GLN A 124 -4.54 -3.37 -16.08
C GLN A 124 -4.37 -2.19 -15.12
N MET A 125 -3.16 -1.98 -14.60
CA MET A 125 -2.88 -0.96 -13.57
C MET A 125 -1.57 -0.24 -13.86
N GLY A 126 -1.46 1.05 -13.54
CA GLY A 126 -0.26 1.85 -13.75
C GLY A 126 0.87 1.47 -12.78
N ALA A 127 2.12 1.57 -13.21
CA ALA A 127 3.27 1.27 -12.34
C ALA A 127 3.32 2.17 -11.09
N GLY A 128 2.81 3.41 -11.20
CA GLY A 128 2.69 4.33 -10.06
C GLY A 128 1.65 3.85 -9.04
N ASP A 129 0.50 3.39 -9.51
CA ASP A 129 -0.60 2.88 -8.66
C ASP A 129 -0.20 1.63 -7.90
N VAL A 130 0.53 0.71 -8.54
CA VAL A 130 1.09 -0.50 -7.89
C VAL A 130 1.95 -0.14 -6.68
N LYS A 131 2.87 0.80 -6.89
CA LYS A 131 3.81 1.21 -5.83
C LYS A 131 3.08 1.95 -4.71
N LEU A 132 2.11 2.79 -5.05
CA LEU A 132 1.30 3.50 -4.07
C LEU A 132 0.48 2.49 -3.21
N ALA A 133 -0.23 1.56 -3.85
CA ALA A 133 -1.02 0.55 -3.17
C ALA A 133 -0.17 -0.32 -2.24
N ALA A 134 1.03 -0.72 -2.69
CA ALA A 134 1.97 -1.48 -1.86
C ALA A 134 2.34 -0.69 -0.59
N VAL A 135 2.79 0.56 -0.73
CA VAL A 135 3.20 1.40 0.41
C VAL A 135 2.03 1.68 1.37
N MET A 136 0.83 1.92 0.85
CA MET A 136 -0.35 2.21 1.69
C MET A 136 -0.68 1.10 2.68
N VAL A 137 -0.47 -0.15 2.28
CA VAL A 137 -0.76 -1.33 3.10
C VAL A 137 0.12 -1.39 4.35
N LEU A 138 1.29 -0.72 4.34
CA LEU A 138 2.13 -0.60 5.53
C LEU A 138 1.40 0.13 6.67
N PHE A 139 0.55 1.10 6.35
CA PHE A 139 -0.21 1.87 7.34
C PHE A 139 -1.41 1.11 7.91
N MET A 140 -1.83 0.02 7.25
CA MET A 140 -3.07 -0.70 7.59
C MET A 140 -2.81 -1.86 8.55
N ASP A 141 -3.66 -2.00 9.59
CA ASP A 141 -3.58 -3.18 10.44
C ASP A 141 -4.04 -4.42 9.66
N PRO A 142 -3.22 -5.49 9.65
CA PRO A 142 -3.55 -6.82 9.11
C PRO A 142 -4.96 -7.33 9.39
N ARG A 143 -5.42 -7.12 10.61
CA ARG A 143 -6.69 -7.65 11.12
C ARG A 143 -7.89 -6.91 10.54
N ASP A 144 -7.68 -5.70 10.03
CA ASP A 144 -8.70 -4.87 9.40
C ASP A 144 -8.77 -5.05 7.87
N ALA A 145 -8.06 -6.03 7.29
CA ALA A 145 -8.00 -6.22 5.83
C ALA A 145 -9.39 -6.31 5.17
N GLY A 146 -10.36 -6.97 5.82
CA GLY A 146 -11.74 -7.03 5.35
C GLY A 146 -12.42 -5.66 5.30
N THR A 147 -12.28 -4.85 6.35
CA THR A 147 -12.82 -3.48 6.42
C THR A 147 -12.14 -2.57 5.40
N VAL A 148 -10.82 -2.66 5.26
CA VAL A 148 -10.05 -1.92 4.26
C VAL A 148 -10.54 -2.22 2.84
N MET A 149 -10.85 -3.48 2.52
CA MET A 149 -11.32 -3.85 1.18
C MET A 149 -12.69 -3.22 0.88
N TRP A 150 -13.60 -3.17 1.85
CA TRP A 150 -14.87 -2.46 1.72
C TRP A 150 -14.70 -0.95 1.57
N ILE A 151 -13.82 -0.34 2.37
CA ILE A 151 -13.49 1.09 2.25
C ILE A 151 -12.89 1.38 0.88
N CYS A 152 -11.99 0.51 0.39
CA CYS A 152 -11.36 0.65 -0.92
C CYS A 152 -12.38 0.59 -2.05
N PHE A 153 -13.28 -0.39 -2.00
CA PHE A 153 -14.37 -0.51 -2.94
C PHE A 153 -15.26 0.74 -2.94
N ALA A 154 -15.69 1.20 -1.75
CA ALA A 154 -16.49 2.41 -1.61
C ALA A 154 -15.76 3.67 -2.09
N ALA A 155 -14.45 3.78 -1.83
CA ALA A 155 -13.60 4.90 -2.22
C ALA A 155 -13.43 4.97 -3.74
N ILE A 156 -13.18 3.84 -4.40
CA ILE A 156 -13.10 3.78 -5.87
C ILE A 156 -14.44 4.15 -6.50
N LEU A 157 -15.56 3.64 -5.97
CA LEU A 157 -16.89 4.02 -6.43
C LEU A 157 -17.16 5.51 -6.24
N ALA A 158 -16.86 6.06 -5.06
CA ALA A 158 -17.03 7.48 -4.76
C ALA A 158 -16.15 8.36 -5.65
N ALA A 159 -14.87 7.99 -5.86
CA ALA A 159 -13.96 8.71 -6.74
C ALA A 159 -14.42 8.68 -8.20
N THR A 160 -14.91 7.53 -8.65
CA THR A 160 -15.48 7.38 -10.00
C THR A 160 -16.74 8.22 -10.16
N ALA A 161 -17.70 8.10 -9.23
CA ALA A 161 -18.93 8.87 -9.25
C ALA A 161 -18.66 10.38 -9.21
N THR A 162 -17.73 10.82 -8.36
CA THR A 162 -17.31 12.24 -8.26
C THR A 162 -16.70 12.72 -9.57
N THR A 163 -15.82 11.94 -10.18
CA THR A 163 -15.19 12.29 -11.46
C THR A 163 -16.23 12.38 -12.58
N LEU A 164 -17.19 11.46 -12.61
CA LEU A 164 -18.30 11.50 -13.57
C LEU A 164 -19.17 12.74 -13.35
N LEU A 165 -19.54 13.04 -12.11
CA LEU A 165 -20.31 14.25 -11.74
C LEU A 165 -19.60 15.54 -12.18
N ILE A 166 -18.31 15.68 -11.88
CA ILE A 166 -17.53 16.87 -12.25
C ILE A 166 -17.43 16.99 -13.77
N ARG A 167 -17.27 15.87 -14.49
CA ARG A 167 -17.23 15.85 -15.95
C ARG A 167 -18.56 16.28 -16.59
N HIS A 168 -19.68 15.86 -16.00
CA HIS A 168 -21.02 16.21 -16.49
C HIS A 168 -21.47 17.61 -16.09
N THR A 169 -20.82 18.25 -15.11
CA THR A 169 -21.14 19.59 -14.63
C THR A 169 -20.20 20.65 -15.23
N PRO A 170 -20.58 21.94 -15.21
CA PRO A 170 -19.69 23.03 -15.68
C PRO A 170 -18.44 23.21 -14.83
N LEU A 171 -18.30 22.48 -13.71
CA LEU A 171 -17.13 22.51 -12.83
C LEU A 171 -15.84 22.08 -13.55
N HIS A 172 -15.92 21.22 -14.59
CA HIS A 172 -14.73 20.87 -15.38
C HIS A 172 -14.11 22.09 -16.10
N ARG A 173 -14.85 23.19 -16.29
CA ARG A 173 -14.35 24.43 -16.91
C ARG A 173 -13.37 25.19 -16.03
N LEU A 174 -13.33 24.91 -14.72
CA LEU A 174 -12.34 25.49 -13.81
C LEU A 174 -10.93 24.90 -14.03
N ALA A 175 -10.85 23.74 -14.68
CA ALA A 175 -9.62 22.99 -14.89
C ALA A 175 -9.64 22.27 -16.25
N PRO A 176 -9.76 23.01 -17.37
CA PRO A 176 -9.94 22.44 -18.71
C PRO A 176 -8.73 21.64 -19.19
N GLU A 177 -7.54 21.96 -18.69
CA GLU A 177 -6.27 21.35 -19.10
C GLU A 177 -5.97 20.01 -18.42
N TRP A 178 -6.76 19.58 -17.44
CA TRP A 178 -6.47 18.36 -16.69
C TRP A 178 -6.56 17.10 -17.55
N ALA A 179 -5.62 16.19 -17.35
CA ALA A 179 -5.59 14.90 -18.06
C ALA A 179 -6.81 14.02 -17.72
N ALA A 180 -7.45 14.20 -16.56
CA ALA A 180 -8.67 13.49 -16.15
C ALA A 180 -9.81 13.57 -17.19
N TRP A 181 -9.93 14.69 -17.90
CA TRP A 181 -11.02 14.92 -18.86
C TRP A 181 -10.69 14.50 -20.29
N ARG A 182 -9.39 14.45 -20.62
CA ARG A 182 -8.92 14.13 -21.97
C ARG A 182 -9.09 12.64 -22.26
N GLN A 183 -9.53 12.33 -23.47
CA GLN A 183 -9.57 10.95 -23.97
C GLN A 183 -8.13 10.46 -24.16
N THR A 184 -7.83 9.28 -23.64
CA THR A 184 -6.51 8.68 -23.79
C THR A 184 -6.42 8.06 -25.19
N SER A 185 -5.47 8.52 -26.01
CA SER A 185 -5.19 7.93 -27.32
C SER A 185 -4.52 6.57 -27.15
N MET A 186 -4.92 5.57 -27.95
CA MET A 186 -4.34 4.21 -27.90
C MET A 186 -2.84 4.17 -28.21
N ASP A 187 -2.31 5.22 -28.85
CA ASP A 187 -0.90 5.35 -29.21
C ASP A 187 0.00 5.79 -28.05
N ASP A 188 -0.56 6.17 -26.88
CA ASP A 188 0.27 6.49 -25.71
C ASP A 188 0.75 5.17 -25.05
N PRO A 189 2.07 4.90 -25.01
CA PRO A 189 2.62 3.69 -24.40
C PRO A 189 2.31 3.56 -22.90
N ASN A 190 1.85 4.63 -22.24
CA ASN A 190 1.46 4.63 -20.84
C ASN A 190 -0.03 4.30 -20.60
N THR A 191 -0.79 3.99 -21.65
CA THR A 191 -2.22 3.65 -21.54
C THR A 191 -2.39 2.25 -20.97
N VAL A 192 -3.14 2.17 -19.86
CA VAL A 192 -3.59 0.94 -19.21
C VAL A 192 -5.03 0.62 -19.61
N GLY A 193 -5.33 -0.66 -19.82
CA GLY A 193 -6.60 -1.13 -20.36
C GLY A 193 -6.70 -1.04 -21.89
N GLY A 194 -7.53 -1.91 -22.50
CA GLY A 194 -7.81 -1.88 -23.93
C GLY A 194 -9.04 -1.03 -24.26
N GLY A 195 -8.88 -0.03 -25.14
CA GLY A 195 -9.97 0.72 -25.77
C GLY A 195 -10.13 2.19 -25.32
N GLN A 196 -11.08 2.90 -25.94
CA GLN A 196 -11.45 4.30 -25.65
C GLN A 196 -12.23 4.43 -24.32
N ARG A 197 -11.80 3.76 -23.25
CA ARG A 197 -12.54 3.71 -21.98
C ARG A 197 -12.04 4.74 -20.98
N LEU A 198 -12.98 5.24 -20.21
CA LEU A 198 -12.78 6.18 -19.11
C LEU A 198 -11.78 5.57 -18.12
N THR A 199 -10.61 6.19 -17.96
CA THR A 199 -9.62 5.72 -16.98
C THR A 199 -10.16 6.02 -15.59
N VAL A 200 -10.50 4.96 -14.85
CA VAL A 200 -10.87 5.05 -13.44
C VAL A 200 -9.67 5.66 -12.70
N PRO A 201 -9.86 6.73 -11.90
CA PRO A 201 -8.77 7.36 -11.18
C PRO A 201 -8.37 6.48 -9.98
N MET A 202 -7.60 5.42 -10.25
CA MET A 202 -7.25 4.41 -9.25
C MET A 202 -6.39 5.02 -8.12
N GLY A 203 -5.46 5.91 -8.45
CA GLY A 203 -4.63 6.63 -7.48
C GLY A 203 -5.46 7.45 -6.48
N THR A 204 -6.49 8.16 -6.97
CA THR A 204 -7.42 8.87 -6.07
C THR A 204 -8.20 7.92 -5.15
N GLY A 205 -8.69 6.79 -5.68
CA GLY A 205 -9.40 5.79 -4.88
C GLY A 205 -8.53 5.24 -3.76
N PHE A 206 -7.27 4.91 -4.07
CA PHE A 206 -6.28 4.47 -3.10
C PHE A 206 -5.99 5.54 -2.04
N GLY A 207 -5.73 6.79 -2.44
CA GLY A 207 -5.50 7.89 -1.48
C GLY A 207 -6.67 8.13 -0.52
N VAL A 208 -7.91 8.11 -1.05
CA VAL A 208 -9.14 8.23 -0.23
C VAL A 208 -9.28 7.03 0.71
N THR A 209 -8.95 5.82 0.25
CA THR A 209 -8.99 4.61 1.07
C THR A 209 -8.08 4.75 2.29
N LEU A 210 -6.83 5.17 2.10
CA LEU A 210 -5.88 5.34 3.20
C LEU A 210 -6.39 6.39 4.20
N CYS A 211 -6.82 7.55 3.70
CA CYS A 211 -7.32 8.63 4.57
C CYS A 211 -8.57 8.21 5.33
N ALA A 212 -9.53 7.55 4.67
CA ALA A 212 -10.75 7.08 5.29
C ALA A 212 -10.48 6.00 6.35
N TYR A 213 -9.60 5.05 6.05
CA TYR A 213 -9.18 4.02 7.01
C TYR A 213 -8.53 4.65 8.24
N LEU A 214 -7.57 5.55 8.06
CA LEU A 214 -6.87 6.21 9.17
C LEU A 214 -7.80 7.13 9.98
N ALA A 215 -8.73 7.84 9.33
CA ALA A 215 -9.73 8.65 10.02
C ALA A 215 -10.68 7.79 10.85
N LEU A 216 -11.18 6.68 10.29
CA LEU A 216 -12.01 5.72 11.03
C LEU A 216 -11.22 5.01 12.14
N GLY A 217 -9.93 4.74 11.92
CA GLY A 217 -9.02 4.23 12.93
C GLY A 217 -8.82 5.21 14.09
N ALA A 218 -8.68 6.51 13.80
CA ALA A 218 -8.57 7.54 14.82
C ALA A 218 -9.87 7.72 15.63
N LEU A 219 -11.04 7.47 15.02
CA LEU A 219 -12.34 7.60 15.68
C LEU A 219 -12.80 6.34 16.42
N TYR A 220 -12.49 5.15 15.90
CA TYR A 220 -13.03 3.86 16.35
C TYR A 220 -11.94 2.80 16.63
N GLY A 221 -10.69 3.23 16.75
CA GLY A 221 -9.55 2.37 17.07
C GLY A 221 -9.53 2.00 18.55
N ALA A 222 -9.23 0.73 18.84
CA ALA A 222 -9.12 0.18 20.19
C ALA A 222 -7.95 -0.81 20.26
#